data_AF-A0A8C7NN85-F1
#
_entry.id   AF-A0A8C7NN85-F1
#
_cell.length_a   1.000
_cell.length_b   1.000
_cell.length_c   1.000
_cell.angle_alpha   90.00
_cell.angle_beta   90.00
_cell.angle_gamma   90.00
#
_symmetry.space_group_name_H-M   'P 1'
#
loop_
_entity.id
_entity.type
_entity.pdbx_description
1 polymer ?
#
loop_
_entity_poly.entity_id
_entity_poly.type
_entity_poly.pdbx_seq_one_letter_code
_entity_poly.pdbx_strand_id
1 'polypeptide(L)'
;MDQYSILGRIGEGAHGIVFKAKHIETGETVALKKVALRKLEDGIPNQALREIKALQEIEDNQYVVKLKDVFPHGTGFVLVFEYMLSDLSEVIRNSQRPLTESHVKGYMMMLLKGVAFCHENSIMHRDLKPANLLISSTGHLKIADFGLARLFNNDGEHLYSHQVATRWYRAPELLYGARKYDEGVDLWAVGCIFGELLNNSPLFPGENDIEQLCCVLRVLGTPNQRMWPEITELPDYNKITFKENPAIPLEEIVPDTSPQAVDLLNKFLVYPSKQRISARQALLHPYLFSEPLPAHHSELPIPQHGGKHSRQRLQPPVEFSVDLPLSESLVDPALVQGHAWCL
;
A
#
# COMPACT_ATOMS: atom_id res chain seq x y z
N MET A 1 -25.90 -8.04 5.77
CA MET A 1 -25.18 -9.02 6.62
C MET A 1 -25.82 -10.39 6.53
N ASP A 2 -27.14 -10.50 6.50
CA ASP A 2 -27.87 -11.79 6.51
C ASP A 2 -27.55 -12.73 5.34
N GLN A 3 -27.01 -12.21 4.23
CA GLN A 3 -26.56 -12.98 3.07
C GLN A 3 -25.15 -13.58 3.23
N TYR A 4 -24.46 -13.32 4.34
CA TYR A 4 -23.07 -13.72 4.54
C TYR A 4 -22.87 -14.48 5.86
N SER A 5 -22.16 -15.60 5.79
CA SER A 5 -21.67 -16.33 6.95
C SER A 5 -20.23 -15.90 7.26
N ILE A 6 -19.99 -15.31 8.43
CA ILE A 6 -18.65 -14.87 8.85
C ILE A 6 -17.78 -16.09 9.21
N LEU A 7 -16.62 -16.19 8.57
CA LEU A 7 -15.65 -17.27 8.79
C LEU A 7 -14.55 -16.88 9.78
N GLY A 8 -14.27 -15.59 9.91
CA GLY A 8 -13.28 -15.10 10.86
C GLY A 8 -12.81 -13.67 10.54
N ARG A 9 -12.11 -13.07 11.50
CA ARG A 9 -11.45 -11.78 11.32
C ARG A 9 -10.11 -11.99 10.62
N ILE A 10 -9.83 -11.19 9.57
CA ILE A 10 -8.59 -11.30 8.77
C ILE A 10 -7.77 -10.01 8.74
N GLY A 11 -8.31 -8.88 9.21
CA GLY A 11 -7.56 -7.64 9.29
C GLY A 11 -8.19 -6.59 10.19
N GLU A 12 -7.34 -5.69 10.69
CA GLU A 12 -7.71 -4.49 11.42
C GLU A 12 -6.79 -3.36 10.95
N GLY A 13 -7.38 -2.23 10.55
CA GLY A 13 -6.63 -1.06 10.12
C GLY A 13 -7.31 0.24 10.54
N ALA A 14 -6.66 1.36 10.22
CA ALA A 14 -7.16 2.70 10.57
C ALA A 14 -8.58 3.01 10.03
N HIS A 15 -9.02 2.28 9.00
CA HIS A 15 -10.29 2.48 8.32
C HIS A 15 -11.37 1.44 8.68
N GLY A 16 -11.08 0.46 9.56
CA GLY A 16 -12.06 -0.51 10.02
C GLY A 16 -11.56 -1.94 10.17
N ILE A 17 -12.51 -2.85 10.36
CA ILE A 17 -12.26 -4.29 10.56
C ILE A 17 -12.61 -5.05 9.29
N VAL A 18 -11.75 -5.99 8.90
CA VAL A 18 -11.97 -6.86 7.74
C VAL A 18 -12.25 -8.29 8.20
N PHE A 19 -13.36 -8.84 7.71
CA PHE A 19 -13.78 -10.22 7.96
C PHE A 19 -13.72 -11.05 6.69
N LYS A 20 -13.28 -12.30 6.80
CA LYS A 20 -13.51 -13.32 5.79
C LYS A 20 -14.93 -13.85 5.98
N ALA A 21 -15.69 -13.92 4.90
CA ALA A 21 -17.05 -14.43 4.93
C ALA A 21 -17.33 -15.30 3.70
N LYS A 22 -18.42 -16.07 3.77
CA LYS A 22 -18.97 -16.85 2.67
C LYS A 22 -20.35 -16.31 2.33
N HIS A 23 -20.57 -15.92 1.07
CA HIS A 23 -21.91 -15.59 0.60
C HIS A 23 -22.76 -16.86 0.60
N ILE A 24 -23.94 -16.80 1.23
CA ILE A 24 -24.72 -18.01 1.58
C ILE A 24 -25.26 -18.69 0.33
N GLU A 25 -25.79 -17.93 -0.62
CA GLU A 25 -26.43 -18.47 -1.82
C GLU A 25 -25.41 -19.02 -2.83
N THR A 26 -24.38 -18.23 -3.14
CA THR A 26 -23.38 -18.59 -4.15
C THR A 26 -22.26 -19.48 -3.59
N GLY A 27 -22.12 -19.55 -2.27
CA GLY A 27 -21.01 -20.21 -1.60
C GLY A 27 -19.65 -19.52 -1.81
N GLU A 28 -19.63 -18.34 -2.42
CA GLU A 28 -18.41 -17.62 -2.75
C GLU A 28 -17.73 -17.04 -1.49
N THR A 29 -16.41 -17.11 -1.41
CA THR A 29 -15.65 -16.46 -0.33
C THR A 29 -15.38 -15.00 -0.66
N VAL A 30 -15.64 -14.12 0.31
CA VAL A 30 -15.52 -12.65 0.18
C VAL A 30 -14.78 -12.05 1.37
N ALA A 31 -14.30 -10.82 1.21
CA ALA A 31 -13.79 -9.99 2.29
C ALA A 31 -14.80 -8.86 2.59
N LEU A 32 -15.20 -8.72 3.86
CA LEU A 32 -16.14 -7.70 4.32
C LEU A 32 -15.37 -6.65 5.12
N LYS A 33 -15.22 -5.43 4.59
CA LYS A 33 -14.60 -4.29 5.27
C LYS A 33 -15.71 -3.45 5.90
N LYS A 34 -15.83 -3.48 7.24
CA LYS A 34 -16.80 -2.68 8.00
C LYS A 34 -16.22 -1.31 8.29
N VAL A 35 -16.90 -0.26 7.80
CA VAL A 35 -16.51 1.13 8.02
C VAL A 35 -17.53 1.79 8.95
N ALA A 36 -17.07 2.22 10.12
CA ALA A 36 -17.91 2.90 11.11
C ALA A 36 -18.03 4.40 10.80
N LEU A 37 -19.22 4.97 10.93
CA LEU A 37 -19.41 6.42 10.89
C LEU A 37 -19.13 7.00 12.28
N ARG A 38 -18.30 8.05 12.34
CA ARG A 38 -18.02 8.74 13.61
C ARG A 38 -19.23 9.51 14.14
N LYS A 39 -20.09 10.01 13.24
CA LYS A 39 -21.39 10.63 13.56
C LYS A 39 -22.39 10.27 12.45
N LEU A 40 -23.57 9.79 12.81
CA LEU A 40 -24.66 9.50 11.86
C LEU A 40 -25.16 10.77 11.14
N GLU A 41 -25.03 11.92 11.81
CA GLU A 41 -25.45 13.25 11.34
C GLU A 41 -24.58 13.77 10.17
N ASP A 42 -23.32 13.35 10.10
CA ASP A 42 -22.35 13.80 9.09
C ASP A 42 -22.49 13.05 7.75
N GLY A 43 -23.37 12.03 7.68
CA GLY A 43 -23.52 11.16 6.52
C GLY A 43 -22.29 10.29 6.24
N ILE A 44 -22.20 9.71 5.04
CA ILE A 44 -21.04 8.92 4.61
C ILE A 44 -19.85 9.86 4.42
N PRO A 45 -18.66 9.60 5.02
CA PRO A 45 -17.49 10.43 4.85
C PRO A 45 -17.16 10.59 3.36
N ASN A 46 -16.83 11.81 2.94
CA ASN A 46 -16.43 12.08 1.55
C ASN A 46 -15.29 11.16 1.06
N GLN A 47 -14.43 10.70 1.98
CA GLN A 47 -13.39 9.72 1.70
C GLN A 47 -13.95 8.37 1.24
N ALA A 48 -14.95 7.86 1.94
CA ALA A 48 -15.62 6.61 1.59
C ALA A 48 -16.48 6.73 0.33
N LEU A 49 -17.18 7.87 0.14
CA LEU A 49 -17.90 8.13 -1.12
C LEU A 49 -16.95 8.18 -2.32
N ARG A 50 -15.73 8.70 -2.13
CA ARG A 50 -14.68 8.68 -3.16
C ARG A 50 -14.13 7.29 -3.41
N GLU A 51 -13.87 6.50 -2.38
CA GLU A 51 -13.44 5.09 -2.50
C GLU A 51 -14.50 4.29 -3.27
N ILE A 52 -15.79 4.44 -2.90
CA ILE A 52 -16.92 3.79 -3.59
C ILE A 52 -17.02 4.24 -5.04
N LYS A 53 -16.98 5.56 -5.34
CA LYS A 53 -17.03 6.04 -6.72
C LYS A 53 -15.83 5.58 -7.53
N ALA A 54 -14.61 5.69 -7.01
CA ALA A 54 -13.41 5.23 -7.71
C ALA A 54 -13.50 3.73 -8.02
N LEU A 55 -13.91 2.90 -7.06
CA LEU A 55 -14.05 1.46 -7.25
C LEU A 55 -15.27 1.05 -8.11
N GLN A 56 -16.31 1.88 -8.18
CA GLN A 56 -17.47 1.68 -9.07
C GLN A 56 -17.19 2.11 -10.51
N GLU A 57 -16.39 3.17 -10.70
CA GLU A 57 -15.96 3.67 -12.02
C GLU A 57 -14.82 2.83 -12.61
N ILE A 58 -14.04 2.15 -11.78
CA ILE A 58 -13.07 1.15 -12.22
C ILE A 58 -13.84 -0.07 -12.77
N GLU A 59 -13.93 -0.16 -14.10
CA GLU A 59 -14.33 -1.38 -14.80
C GLU A 59 -13.44 -2.57 -14.39
N ASP A 60 -13.94 -3.79 -14.59
CA ASP A 60 -13.34 -5.07 -14.15
C ASP A 60 -11.87 -5.21 -14.57
N ASN A 61 -10.94 -4.72 -13.73
CA ASN A 61 -9.51 -4.72 -13.99
C ASN A 61 -8.83 -5.86 -13.23
N GLN A 62 -7.96 -6.60 -13.92
CA GLN A 62 -7.29 -7.76 -13.35
C GLN A 62 -6.26 -7.44 -12.25
N TYR A 63 -5.85 -6.18 -12.12
CA TYR A 63 -4.81 -5.70 -11.21
C TYR A 63 -5.33 -4.74 -10.13
N VAL A 64 -6.64 -4.56 -10.03
CA VAL A 64 -7.30 -3.79 -8.96
C VAL A 64 -8.33 -4.69 -8.27
N VAL A 65 -8.41 -4.60 -6.93
CA VAL A 65 -9.37 -5.40 -6.16
C VAL A 65 -10.82 -5.01 -6.50
N LYS A 66 -11.65 -6.02 -6.75
CA LYS A 66 -13.04 -5.84 -7.14
C LYS A 66 -13.92 -5.57 -5.93
N LEU A 67 -14.59 -4.42 -5.94
CA LEU A 67 -15.74 -4.14 -5.09
C LEU A 67 -16.97 -4.81 -5.68
N LYS A 68 -17.55 -5.76 -4.95
CA LYS A 68 -18.68 -6.58 -5.40
C LYS A 68 -20.01 -5.98 -5.00
N ASP A 69 -20.08 -5.45 -3.78
CA ASP A 69 -21.31 -4.91 -3.21
C ASP A 69 -21.02 -3.92 -2.08
N VAL A 70 -22.00 -3.07 -1.77
CA VAL A 70 -21.97 -2.11 -0.67
C VAL A 70 -23.34 -2.08 -0.01
N PHE A 71 -23.39 -2.32 1.30
CA PHE A 71 -24.65 -2.24 2.03
C PHE A 71 -24.51 -1.57 3.40
N PRO A 72 -25.56 -0.86 3.89
CA PRO A 72 -25.57 -0.30 5.23
C PRO A 72 -25.65 -1.39 6.30
N HIS A 73 -24.95 -1.20 7.42
CA HIS A 73 -25.01 -2.11 8.56
C HIS A 73 -24.63 -1.40 9.86
N GLY A 74 -25.57 -1.40 10.82
CA GLY A 74 -25.43 -0.67 12.08
C GLY A 74 -25.26 0.83 11.86
N THR A 75 -24.29 1.43 12.55
CA THR A 75 -23.94 2.87 12.41
C THR A 75 -23.00 3.15 11.25
N GLY A 76 -22.89 2.25 10.27
CA GLY A 76 -22.01 2.43 9.12
C GLY A 76 -22.39 1.60 7.92
N PHE A 77 -21.39 1.25 7.12
CA PHE A 77 -21.59 0.45 5.90
C PHE A 77 -20.50 -0.63 5.81
N VAL A 78 -20.79 -1.64 5.01
CA VAL A 78 -19.89 -2.75 4.71
C VAL A 78 -19.60 -2.72 3.22
N LEU A 79 -18.31 -2.75 2.89
CA LEU A 79 -17.82 -2.94 1.54
C LEU A 79 -17.50 -4.42 1.35
N VAL A 80 -18.05 -5.04 0.30
CA VAL A 80 -17.85 -6.45 -0.03
C VAL A 80 -16.83 -6.53 -1.16
N PHE A 81 -15.68 -7.11 -0.89
CA PHE A 81 -14.61 -7.29 -1.87
C PHE A 81 -14.46 -8.76 -2.28
N GLU A 82 -13.85 -9.01 -3.43
CA GLU A 82 -13.25 -10.32 -3.68
C GLU A 82 -12.25 -10.68 -2.58
N TYR A 83 -12.20 -11.96 -2.21
CA TYR A 83 -11.28 -12.43 -1.19
C TYR A 83 -9.89 -12.65 -1.80
N MET A 84 -8.89 -12.01 -1.20
CA MET A 84 -7.47 -12.22 -1.50
C MET A 84 -6.83 -13.02 -0.38
N LEU A 85 -5.87 -13.89 -0.73
CA LEU A 85 -5.31 -14.86 0.21
C LEU A 85 -4.31 -14.21 1.17
N SER A 86 -3.50 -13.29 0.68
CA SER A 86 -2.40 -12.65 1.44
C SER A 86 -2.06 -11.28 0.80
N ASP A 87 -0.90 -10.71 1.15
CA ASP A 87 -0.35 -9.47 0.61
C ASP A 87 1.16 -9.59 0.35
N LEU A 88 1.70 -8.67 -0.45
CA LEU A 88 3.11 -8.68 -0.83
C LEU A 88 4.03 -8.48 0.39
N SER A 89 3.56 -7.81 1.44
CA SER A 89 4.32 -7.65 2.68
C SER A 89 4.53 -8.98 3.40
N GLU A 90 3.50 -9.83 3.45
CA GLU A 90 3.60 -11.19 3.97
C GLU A 90 4.49 -12.07 3.08
N VAL A 91 4.42 -11.92 1.75
CA VAL A 91 5.34 -12.60 0.81
C VAL A 91 6.80 -12.28 1.15
N ILE A 92 7.14 -10.98 1.28
CA ILE A 92 8.51 -10.54 1.57
C ILE A 92 8.96 -11.05 2.95
N ARG A 93 8.13 -10.90 3.99
CA ARG A 93 8.47 -11.33 5.37
C ARG A 93 8.66 -12.84 5.52
N ASN A 94 7.81 -13.64 4.87
CA ASN A 94 7.81 -15.10 5.03
C ASN A 94 8.76 -15.81 4.06
N SER A 95 9.42 -15.07 3.16
CA SER A 95 10.35 -15.67 2.21
C SER A 95 11.62 -16.13 2.92
N GLN A 96 11.93 -17.43 2.85
CA GLN A 96 13.16 -17.98 3.44
C GLN A 96 14.43 -17.55 2.70
N ARG A 97 14.28 -17.09 1.47
CA ARG A 97 15.34 -16.58 0.59
C ARG A 97 14.83 -15.33 -0.12
N PRO A 98 15.71 -14.40 -0.54
CA PRO A 98 15.30 -13.28 -1.38
C PRO A 98 14.52 -13.77 -2.62
N LEU A 99 13.58 -12.96 -3.08
CA LEU A 99 12.85 -13.23 -4.32
C LEU A 99 13.83 -13.26 -5.50
N THR A 100 13.63 -14.19 -6.43
CA THR A 100 14.43 -14.21 -7.66
C THR A 100 14.07 -13.01 -8.52
N GLU A 101 14.98 -12.57 -9.39
CA GLU A 101 14.72 -11.47 -10.33
C GLU A 101 13.47 -11.73 -11.20
N SER A 102 13.24 -12.98 -11.60
CA SER A 102 12.03 -13.39 -12.32
C SER A 102 10.75 -13.16 -11.50
N HIS A 103 10.76 -13.48 -10.20
CA HIS A 103 9.64 -13.18 -9.30
C HIS A 103 9.41 -11.67 -9.14
N VAL A 104 10.49 -10.89 -8.93
CA VAL A 104 10.41 -9.42 -8.80
C VAL A 104 9.81 -8.81 -10.06
N LYS A 105 10.26 -9.22 -11.25
CA LYS A 105 9.69 -8.80 -12.54
C LYS A 105 8.21 -9.15 -12.66
N GLY A 106 7.80 -10.34 -12.22
CA GLY A 106 6.40 -10.76 -12.21
C GLY A 106 5.51 -9.83 -11.37
N TYR A 107 5.92 -9.54 -10.12
CA TYR A 107 5.21 -8.60 -9.26
C TYR A 107 5.22 -7.17 -9.80
N MET A 108 6.37 -6.68 -10.27
CA MET A 108 6.50 -5.34 -10.86
C MET A 108 5.62 -5.18 -12.09
N MET A 109 5.54 -6.18 -12.96
CA MET A 109 4.68 -6.11 -14.14
C MET A 109 3.20 -5.98 -13.77
N MET A 110 2.71 -6.74 -12.78
CA MET A 110 1.32 -6.62 -12.33
C MET A 110 1.05 -5.29 -11.62
N LEU A 111 1.96 -4.84 -10.75
CA LEU A 111 1.87 -3.55 -10.07
C LEU A 111 1.82 -2.39 -11.08
N LEU A 112 2.74 -2.36 -12.04
CA LEU A 112 2.81 -1.30 -13.04
C LEU A 112 1.57 -1.29 -13.94
N LYS A 113 1.01 -2.45 -14.31
CA LYS A 113 -0.25 -2.51 -15.06
C LYS A 113 -1.42 -1.95 -14.25
N GLY A 114 -1.51 -2.26 -12.95
CA GLY A 114 -2.52 -1.70 -12.07
C GLY A 114 -2.37 -0.18 -11.90
N VAL A 115 -1.15 0.31 -11.66
CA VAL A 115 -0.88 1.75 -11.50
C VAL A 115 -1.15 2.51 -12.80
N ALA A 116 -0.72 1.98 -13.95
CA ALA A 116 -1.00 2.59 -15.26
C ALA A 116 -2.52 2.72 -15.49
N PHE A 117 -3.28 1.67 -15.18
CA PHE A 117 -4.74 1.71 -15.28
C PHE A 117 -5.35 2.75 -14.34
N CYS A 118 -4.91 2.84 -13.09
CA CYS A 118 -5.38 3.88 -12.17
C CYS A 118 -5.11 5.29 -12.73
N HIS A 119 -3.88 5.55 -13.19
CA HIS A 119 -3.47 6.86 -13.70
C HIS A 119 -4.21 7.24 -15.00
N GLU A 120 -4.46 6.28 -15.89
CA GLU A 120 -5.27 6.48 -17.12
C GLU A 120 -6.72 6.85 -16.81
N ASN A 121 -7.28 6.34 -15.70
CA ASN A 121 -8.62 6.67 -15.21
C ASN A 121 -8.64 7.88 -14.27
N SER A 122 -7.56 8.66 -14.27
CA SER A 122 -7.40 9.86 -13.43
C SER A 122 -7.44 9.59 -11.91
N ILE A 123 -7.02 8.41 -11.47
CA ILE A 123 -7.02 7.97 -10.06
C ILE A 123 -5.59 7.92 -9.53
N MET A 124 -5.30 8.72 -8.51
CA MET A 124 -4.07 8.58 -7.70
C MET A 124 -4.35 7.74 -6.46
N HIS A 125 -3.53 6.72 -6.20
CA HIS A 125 -3.71 5.81 -5.08
C HIS A 125 -3.29 6.43 -3.73
N ARG A 126 -2.11 7.08 -3.69
CA ARG A 126 -1.53 7.83 -2.57
C ARG A 126 -1.12 7.04 -1.33
N ASP A 127 -1.36 5.73 -1.31
CA ASP A 127 -0.94 4.82 -0.22
C ASP A 127 -0.42 3.48 -0.77
N LEU A 128 0.36 3.51 -1.85
CA LEU A 128 0.99 2.28 -2.35
C LEU A 128 2.07 1.82 -1.37
N LYS A 129 1.94 0.56 -0.93
CA LYS A 129 2.89 -0.15 -0.06
C LYS A 129 2.63 -1.65 -0.19
N PRO A 130 3.58 -2.54 0.15
CA PRO A 130 3.41 -3.99 0.00
C PRO A 130 2.15 -4.55 0.68
N ALA A 131 1.73 -3.99 1.82
CA ALA A 131 0.52 -4.42 2.53
C ALA A 131 -0.79 -4.09 1.79
N ASN A 132 -0.76 -3.15 0.84
CA ASN A 132 -1.89 -2.77 -0.01
C ASN A 132 -1.85 -3.46 -1.38
N LEU A 133 -0.89 -4.38 -1.60
CA LEU A 133 -0.76 -5.18 -2.81
C LEU A 133 -1.14 -6.62 -2.48
N LEU A 134 -2.42 -6.94 -2.66
CA LEU A 134 -3.00 -8.21 -2.25
C LEU A 134 -2.69 -9.32 -3.25
N ILE A 135 -2.46 -10.52 -2.76
CA ILE A 135 -2.11 -11.71 -3.55
C ILE A 135 -3.25 -12.73 -3.48
N SER A 136 -3.75 -13.14 -4.64
CA SER A 136 -4.80 -14.16 -4.74
C SER A 136 -4.22 -15.57 -4.52
N SER A 137 -5.09 -16.56 -4.38
CA SER A 137 -4.70 -17.98 -4.31
C SER A 137 -4.05 -18.52 -5.60
N THR A 138 -4.05 -17.73 -6.68
CA THR A 138 -3.38 -18.07 -7.96
C THR A 138 -2.11 -17.25 -8.21
N GLY A 139 -1.67 -16.47 -7.21
CA GLY A 139 -0.48 -15.62 -7.30
C GLY A 139 -0.68 -14.28 -8.02
N HIS A 140 -1.89 -13.97 -8.50
CA HIS A 140 -2.19 -12.63 -9.03
C HIS A 140 -2.10 -11.57 -7.95
N LEU A 141 -1.37 -10.49 -8.25
CA LEU A 141 -1.29 -9.27 -7.45
C LEU A 141 -2.40 -8.30 -7.89
N LYS A 142 -3.13 -7.76 -6.92
CA LYS A 142 -4.11 -6.68 -7.12
C LYS A 142 -3.89 -5.54 -6.12
N ILE A 143 -4.00 -4.31 -6.59
CA ILE A 143 -3.94 -3.10 -5.77
C ILE A 143 -5.23 -2.99 -4.97
N ALA A 144 -5.11 -2.68 -3.68
CA ALA A 144 -6.22 -2.53 -2.75
C ALA A 144 -6.03 -1.32 -1.83
N ASP A 145 -7.06 -1.03 -1.02
CA ASP A 145 -7.14 0.09 -0.07
C ASP A 145 -7.06 1.48 -0.71
N PHE A 146 -8.04 1.76 -1.57
CA PHE A 146 -8.27 3.07 -2.18
C PHE A 146 -8.86 4.09 -1.18
N GLY A 147 -8.81 3.82 0.12
CA GLY A 147 -9.31 4.71 1.16
C GLY A 147 -8.68 6.11 1.09
N LEU A 148 -7.44 6.24 0.62
CA LEU A 148 -6.78 7.55 0.43
C LEU A 148 -6.78 8.05 -1.02
N ALA A 149 -7.37 7.28 -1.94
CA ALA A 149 -7.37 7.58 -3.37
C ALA A 149 -8.18 8.86 -3.69
N ARG A 150 -7.78 9.53 -4.77
CA ARG A 150 -8.47 10.73 -5.27
C ARG A 150 -8.47 10.76 -6.79
N LEU A 151 -9.61 11.21 -7.35
CA LEU A 151 -9.68 11.68 -8.73
C LEU A 151 -8.88 12.98 -8.84
N PHE A 152 -7.93 13.06 -9.76
CA PHE A 152 -7.29 14.34 -10.08
C PHE A 152 -8.10 15.07 -11.14
N ASN A 153 -8.25 16.38 -10.96
CA ASN A 153 -8.69 17.28 -12.01
C ASN A 153 -7.43 17.96 -12.58
N ASN A 154 -7.37 18.13 -13.91
CA ASN A 154 -6.24 18.78 -14.60
C ASN A 154 -6.02 20.26 -14.21
N ASP A 155 -6.88 20.83 -13.36
CA ASP A 155 -6.85 22.25 -13.02
C ASP A 155 -5.85 22.62 -11.92
N GLY A 156 -5.17 21.66 -11.28
CA GLY A 156 -4.00 21.93 -10.40
C GLY A 156 -4.25 22.76 -9.12
N GLU A 157 -5.51 23.08 -8.79
CA GLU A 157 -5.86 23.98 -7.68
C GLU A 157 -6.25 23.26 -6.37
N HIS A 158 -6.35 21.93 -6.35
CA HIS A 158 -6.83 21.20 -5.18
C HIS A 158 -5.73 20.91 -4.14
N LEU A 159 -6.01 21.24 -2.87
CA LEU A 159 -5.13 20.96 -1.72
C LEU A 159 -5.39 19.55 -1.15
N TYR A 160 -4.33 18.82 -0.86
CA TYR A 160 -4.39 17.45 -0.34
C TYR A 160 -3.84 17.30 1.10
N SER A 161 -4.32 16.30 1.86
CA SER A 161 -3.87 15.99 3.23
C SER A 161 -2.56 15.17 3.24
N HIS A 162 -1.71 15.37 4.26
CA HIS A 162 -0.32 14.86 4.32
C HIS A 162 -0.05 13.69 5.30
N GLN A 163 -1.03 13.25 6.10
CA GLN A 163 -0.88 12.19 7.14
C GLN A 163 -2.12 11.28 7.10
N VAL A 164 -2.06 9.93 7.09
CA VAL A 164 -1.58 8.93 8.07
C VAL A 164 -1.30 7.59 7.34
N ALA A 165 -0.14 6.95 7.52
CA ALA A 165 0.21 5.57 7.08
C ALA A 165 1.73 5.31 7.27
N THR A 166 2.21 4.08 6.98
CA THR A 166 3.64 3.72 6.90
C THR A 166 4.39 4.70 5.98
N ARG A 167 5.35 5.44 6.53
CA ARG A 167 6.02 6.57 5.85
C ARG A 167 7.07 6.17 4.83
N TRP A 168 7.49 4.91 4.84
CA TRP A 168 8.63 4.39 4.08
C TRP A 168 8.51 4.59 2.56
N TYR A 169 7.28 4.71 2.04
CA TYR A 169 6.97 4.86 0.62
C TYR A 169 6.53 6.29 0.26
N ARG A 170 6.65 7.25 1.19
CA ARG A 170 6.21 8.64 0.96
C ARG A 170 7.25 9.41 0.16
N ALA A 171 6.79 10.10 -0.88
CA ALA A 171 7.61 10.92 -1.77
C ALA A 171 8.20 12.16 -1.06
N PRO A 172 9.40 12.63 -1.44
CA PRO A 172 10.10 13.73 -0.77
C PRO A 172 9.31 15.05 -0.78
N GLU A 173 8.55 15.35 -1.83
CA GLU A 173 7.70 16.53 -1.91
C GLU A 173 6.62 16.53 -0.83
N LEU A 174 6.07 15.36 -0.51
CA LEU A 174 5.08 15.22 0.57
C LEU A 174 5.72 15.39 1.95
N LEU A 175 6.98 14.95 2.12
CA LEU A 175 7.75 15.13 3.35
C LEU A 175 8.12 16.61 3.58
N TYR A 176 8.31 17.38 2.51
CA TYR A 176 8.45 18.84 2.56
C TYR A 176 7.11 19.60 2.58
N GLY A 177 5.99 18.90 2.79
CA GLY A 177 4.69 19.50 3.03
C GLY A 177 3.96 19.99 1.77
N ALA A 178 4.36 19.54 0.57
CA ALA A 178 3.68 19.90 -0.67
C ALA A 178 2.17 19.64 -0.58
N ARG A 179 1.38 20.65 -0.94
CA ARG A 179 -0.09 20.56 -0.99
C ARG A 179 -0.64 20.37 -2.40
N LYS A 180 0.19 20.69 -3.41
CA LYS A 180 -0.05 20.46 -4.82
C LYS A 180 0.94 19.39 -5.28
N TYR A 181 0.42 18.27 -5.76
CA TYR A 181 1.20 17.15 -6.27
C TYR A 181 0.37 16.35 -7.27
N ASP A 182 1.05 15.48 -8.01
CA ASP A 182 0.55 14.70 -9.12
C ASP A 182 0.73 13.19 -8.85
N GLU A 183 0.45 12.38 -9.86
CA GLU A 183 0.56 10.92 -9.81
C GLU A 183 2.00 10.42 -9.55
N GLY A 184 3.01 11.28 -9.64
CA GLY A 184 4.39 10.91 -9.36
C GLY A 184 4.62 10.50 -7.91
N VAL A 185 3.73 10.83 -6.96
CA VAL A 185 3.78 10.29 -5.59
C VAL A 185 3.58 8.77 -5.56
N ASP A 186 2.75 8.23 -6.45
CA ASP A 186 2.56 6.79 -6.60
C ASP A 186 3.79 6.15 -7.27
N LEU A 187 4.37 6.83 -8.27
CA LEU A 187 5.56 6.35 -8.98
C LEU A 187 6.79 6.27 -8.05
N TRP A 188 6.92 7.22 -7.11
CA TRP A 188 7.91 7.13 -6.04
C TRP A 188 7.70 5.90 -5.16
N ALA A 189 6.45 5.68 -4.71
CA ALA A 189 6.11 4.52 -3.89
C ALA A 189 6.39 3.20 -4.62
N VAL A 190 6.12 3.13 -5.92
CA VAL A 190 6.50 2.00 -6.79
C VAL A 190 8.02 1.79 -6.80
N GLY A 191 8.82 2.87 -6.90
CA GLY A 191 10.28 2.80 -6.79
C GLY A 191 10.74 2.25 -5.43
N CYS A 192 10.13 2.69 -4.33
CA CYS A 192 10.42 2.18 -2.99
C CYS A 192 10.07 0.68 -2.85
N ILE A 193 8.90 0.26 -3.35
CA ILE A 193 8.48 -1.15 -3.36
C ILE A 193 9.44 -1.98 -4.21
N PHE A 194 9.83 -1.48 -5.39
CA PHE A 194 10.76 -2.18 -6.27
C PHE A 194 12.11 -2.38 -5.59
N GLY A 195 12.67 -1.34 -4.98
CA GLY A 195 13.90 -1.43 -4.20
C GLY A 195 13.80 -2.39 -3.02
N GLU A 196 12.67 -2.43 -2.32
CA GLU A 196 12.45 -3.39 -1.23
C GLU A 196 12.38 -4.84 -1.74
N LEU A 197 11.74 -5.08 -2.88
CA LEU A 197 11.71 -6.40 -3.51
C LEU A 197 13.11 -6.87 -3.94
N LEU A 198 13.96 -5.95 -4.40
CA LEU A 198 15.34 -6.21 -4.77
C LEU A 198 16.25 -6.44 -3.56
N ASN A 199 16.07 -5.67 -2.49
CA ASN A 199 16.95 -5.67 -1.31
C ASN A 199 16.45 -6.56 -0.16
N ASN A 200 15.24 -7.12 -0.29
CA ASN A 200 14.51 -7.85 0.76
C ASN A 200 14.35 -7.04 2.07
N SER A 201 14.49 -5.72 2.01
CA SER A 201 14.36 -4.79 3.12
C SER A 201 14.03 -3.37 2.61
N PRO A 202 13.26 -2.57 3.37
CA PRO A 202 12.85 -1.25 2.92
C PRO A 202 14.03 -0.32 2.63
N LEU A 203 13.97 0.44 1.53
CA LEU A 203 15.02 1.41 1.18
C LEU A 203 15.12 2.57 2.18
N PHE A 204 13.98 3.06 2.65
CA PHE A 204 13.89 4.26 3.49
C PHE A 204 13.03 4.00 4.73
N PRO A 205 13.54 3.30 5.75
CA PRO A 205 12.77 2.95 6.94
C PRO A 205 12.83 4.06 8.01
N GLY A 206 12.23 5.24 7.75
CA GLY A 206 12.16 6.32 8.74
C GLY A 206 11.02 6.16 9.74
N GLU A 207 11.27 6.47 11.02
CA GLU A 207 10.25 6.35 12.08
C GLU A 207 9.28 7.54 12.12
N ASN A 208 9.73 8.71 11.66
CA ASN A 208 8.95 9.94 11.56
C ASN A 208 9.23 10.69 10.26
N ASP A 209 8.49 11.77 9.97
CA ASP A 209 8.61 12.49 8.68
C ASP A 209 10.03 13.08 8.47
N ILE A 210 10.69 13.53 9.54
CA ILE A 210 12.05 14.09 9.49
C ILE A 210 13.07 12.97 9.25
N GLU A 211 12.95 11.85 9.96
CA GLU A 211 13.82 10.68 9.76
C GLU A 211 13.64 10.04 8.39
N GLN A 212 12.40 9.97 7.89
CA GLN A 212 12.11 9.50 6.54
C GLN A 212 12.84 10.35 5.50
N LEU A 213 12.79 11.67 5.65
CA LEU A 213 13.50 12.59 4.77
C LEU A 213 15.02 12.41 4.90
N CYS A 214 15.56 12.28 6.11
CA CYS A 214 16.96 11.91 6.36
C CYS A 214 17.39 10.65 5.60
N CYS A 215 16.58 9.57 5.63
CA CYS A 215 16.86 8.33 4.92
C CYS A 215 16.95 8.56 3.40
N VAL A 216 15.99 9.31 2.84
CA VAL A 216 15.99 9.65 1.41
C VAL A 216 17.23 10.46 1.03
N LEU A 217 17.53 11.53 1.78
CA LEU A 217 18.68 12.38 1.51
C LEU A 217 20.00 11.62 1.63
N ARG A 218 20.13 10.69 2.59
CA ARG A 218 21.35 9.88 2.76
C ARG A 218 21.70 9.08 1.51
N VAL A 219 20.69 8.57 0.80
CA VAL A 219 20.88 7.77 -0.41
C VAL A 219 20.97 8.64 -1.66
N LEU A 220 20.01 9.54 -1.87
CA LEU A 220 19.93 10.35 -3.10
C LEU A 220 20.79 11.61 -3.07
N GLY A 221 21.45 11.89 -1.95
CA GLY A 221 22.20 13.12 -1.72
C GLY A 221 21.28 14.28 -1.30
N THR A 222 21.87 15.37 -0.84
CA THR A 222 21.09 16.58 -0.56
C THR A 222 20.74 17.30 -1.88
N PRO A 223 19.45 17.50 -2.21
CA PRO A 223 19.05 18.16 -3.44
C PRO A 223 19.38 19.65 -3.39
N ASN A 224 19.70 20.20 -4.56
CA ASN A 224 19.87 21.64 -4.77
C ASN A 224 18.96 22.11 -5.92
N GLN A 225 18.83 23.42 -6.12
CA GLN A 225 17.97 23.99 -7.16
C GLN A 225 18.33 23.58 -8.60
N ARG A 226 19.53 23.05 -8.86
CA ARG A 226 19.85 22.49 -10.19
C ARG A 226 19.21 21.11 -10.39
N MET A 227 19.17 20.31 -9.32
CA MET A 227 18.58 18.97 -9.31
C MET A 227 17.06 19.02 -9.16
N TRP A 228 16.55 19.91 -8.31
CA TRP A 228 15.14 20.08 -8.04
C TRP A 228 14.80 21.59 -7.99
N PRO A 229 14.51 22.20 -9.16
CA PRO A 229 14.28 23.65 -9.26
C PRO A 229 13.18 24.18 -8.33
N GLU A 230 12.10 23.42 -8.18
CA GLU A 230 10.92 23.81 -7.40
C GLU A 230 11.09 23.57 -5.88
N ILE A 231 12.24 23.07 -5.42
CA ILE A 231 12.43 22.68 -4.01
C ILE A 231 12.23 23.85 -3.03
N THR A 232 12.65 25.05 -3.42
CA THR A 232 12.54 26.25 -2.58
C THR A 232 11.11 26.75 -2.42
N GLU A 233 10.17 26.25 -3.24
CA GLU A 233 8.75 26.58 -3.16
C GLU A 233 8.00 25.67 -2.19
N LEU A 234 8.64 24.61 -1.69
CA LEU A 234 8.01 23.64 -0.81
C LEU A 234 7.80 24.22 0.61
N PRO A 235 6.62 24.02 1.23
CA PRO A 235 6.26 24.71 2.47
C PRO A 235 7.21 24.54 3.65
N ASP A 236 7.87 23.38 3.75
CA ASP A 236 8.72 23.04 4.88
C ASP A 236 10.23 23.01 4.55
N TYR A 237 10.62 23.33 3.31
CA TYR A 237 12.04 23.30 2.89
C TYR A 237 12.95 24.19 3.76
N ASN A 238 12.51 25.42 4.06
CA ASN A 238 13.28 26.36 4.88
C ASN A 238 13.12 26.14 6.39
N LYS A 239 12.33 25.15 6.82
CA LYS A 239 12.07 24.87 8.25
C LYS A 239 12.94 23.74 8.81
N ILE A 240 13.48 22.91 7.93
CA ILE A 240 14.25 21.72 8.29
C ILE A 240 15.59 21.79 7.55
N THR A 241 16.69 21.65 8.28
CA THR A 241 18.04 21.70 7.71
C THR A 241 18.76 20.39 7.99
N PHE A 242 19.33 19.82 6.94
CA PHE A 242 20.17 18.63 7.01
C PHE A 242 21.61 18.98 6.63
N LYS A 243 22.56 18.20 7.13
CA LYS A 243 23.94 18.31 6.68
C LYS A 243 24.01 17.84 5.23
N GLU A 244 24.65 18.63 4.37
CA GLU A 244 24.87 18.25 2.98
C GLU A 244 25.62 16.92 2.88
N ASN A 245 25.14 16.04 2.01
CA ASN A 245 25.77 14.76 1.71
C ASN A 245 25.72 14.45 0.21
N PRO A 246 26.74 13.79 -0.34
CA PRO A 246 26.71 13.31 -1.71
C PRO A 246 25.72 12.16 -1.87
N ALA A 247 25.25 11.95 -3.09
CA ALA A 247 24.45 10.78 -3.45
C ALA A 247 25.30 9.51 -3.42
N ILE A 248 24.70 8.41 -3.00
CA ILE A 248 25.26 7.05 -3.08
C ILE A 248 24.71 6.41 -4.36
N PRO A 249 25.56 5.84 -5.23
CA PRO A 249 25.08 5.08 -6.39
C PRO A 249 24.10 3.99 -5.96
N LEU A 250 22.95 3.86 -6.64
CA LEU A 250 21.94 2.87 -6.26
C LEU A 250 22.45 1.43 -6.41
N GLU A 251 23.46 1.21 -7.25
CA GLU A 251 24.18 -0.06 -7.37
C GLU A 251 24.82 -0.47 -6.03
N GLU A 252 25.22 0.47 -5.18
CA GLU A 252 25.75 0.16 -3.84
C GLU A 252 24.63 -0.14 -2.83
N ILE A 253 23.42 0.37 -3.08
CA ILE A 253 22.22 0.13 -2.24
C ILE A 253 21.59 -1.22 -2.56
N VAL A 254 21.62 -1.63 -3.84
CA VAL A 254 21.09 -2.90 -4.33
C VAL A 254 22.16 -3.71 -5.10
N PRO A 255 23.22 -4.18 -4.43
CA PRO A 255 24.44 -4.70 -5.07
C PRO A 255 24.26 -5.97 -5.90
N ASP A 256 23.29 -6.81 -5.56
CA ASP A 256 23.08 -8.11 -6.22
C ASP A 256 22.06 -8.03 -7.38
N THR A 257 21.86 -6.84 -7.95
CA THR A 257 20.81 -6.59 -8.95
C THR A 257 21.36 -6.32 -10.35
N SER A 258 20.55 -6.61 -11.36
CA SER A 258 20.95 -6.39 -12.76
C SER A 258 21.07 -4.89 -13.07
N PRO A 259 21.98 -4.48 -13.96
CA PRO A 259 22.10 -3.07 -14.35
C PRO A 259 20.79 -2.46 -14.87
N GLN A 260 19.95 -3.27 -15.52
CA GLN A 260 18.63 -2.84 -16.00
C GLN A 260 17.64 -2.60 -14.85
N ALA A 261 17.75 -3.37 -13.74
CA ALA A 261 16.97 -3.12 -12.54
C ALA A 261 17.35 -1.78 -11.91
N VAL A 262 18.66 -1.51 -11.80
CA VAL A 262 19.17 -0.26 -11.23
C VAL A 262 18.81 0.93 -12.11
N ASP A 263 18.90 0.82 -13.43
CA ASP A 263 18.45 1.86 -14.37
C ASP A 263 16.95 2.17 -14.22
N LEU A 264 16.10 1.15 -14.09
CA LEU A 264 14.68 1.35 -13.84
C LEU A 264 14.43 2.01 -12.48
N LEU A 265 15.13 1.57 -11.44
CA LEU A 265 15.00 2.11 -10.09
C LEU A 265 15.41 3.59 -10.04
N ASN A 266 16.51 3.96 -10.70
CA ASN A 266 16.98 5.34 -10.86
C ASN A 266 15.93 6.23 -11.53
N LYS A 267 15.12 5.69 -12.46
CA LYS A 267 14.06 6.45 -13.14
C LYS A 267 12.82 6.67 -12.27
N PHE A 268 12.60 5.87 -11.22
CA PHE A 268 11.54 6.10 -10.24
C PHE A 268 12.01 7.03 -9.11
N LEU A 269 13.23 6.84 -8.60
CA LEU A 269 13.74 7.53 -7.42
C LEU A 269 14.46 8.83 -7.78
N VAL A 270 13.73 9.76 -8.43
CA VAL A 270 14.19 11.13 -8.67
C VAL A 270 13.36 12.15 -7.90
N TYR A 271 14.00 13.26 -7.51
CA TYR A 271 13.35 14.30 -6.72
C TYR A 271 12.18 14.97 -7.45
N PRO A 272 12.34 15.53 -8.67
CA PRO A 272 11.24 16.21 -9.32
C PRO A 272 10.18 15.20 -9.77
N SER A 273 8.97 15.30 -9.21
CA SER A 273 7.87 14.35 -9.47
C SER A 273 7.61 14.13 -10.97
N LYS A 274 7.61 15.21 -11.75
CA LYS A 274 7.38 15.20 -13.21
C LYS A 274 8.46 14.51 -14.05
N GLN A 275 9.63 14.24 -13.46
CA GLN A 275 10.72 13.53 -14.14
C GLN A 275 10.72 12.03 -13.85
N ARG A 276 9.86 11.56 -12.94
CA ARG A 276 9.71 10.13 -12.65
C ARG A 276 9.12 9.41 -13.86
N ILE A 277 9.64 8.24 -14.17
CA ILE A 277 9.10 7.40 -15.25
C ILE A 277 7.66 7.01 -14.94
N SER A 278 6.75 7.26 -15.90
CA SER A 278 5.35 6.84 -15.77
C SER A 278 5.24 5.31 -15.76
N ALA A 279 4.18 4.77 -15.14
CA ALA A 279 3.95 3.33 -15.12
C ALA A 279 3.86 2.73 -16.55
N ARG A 280 3.24 3.44 -17.48
CA ARG A 280 3.16 3.04 -18.90
C ARG A 280 4.52 2.97 -19.59
N GLN A 281 5.41 3.93 -19.33
CA GLN A 281 6.77 3.89 -19.85
C GLN A 281 7.61 2.81 -19.18
N ALA A 282 7.45 2.59 -17.87
CA ALA A 282 8.13 1.53 -17.14
C ALA A 282 7.76 0.13 -17.62
N LEU A 283 6.52 -0.08 -18.07
CA LEU A 283 6.09 -1.33 -18.73
C LEU A 283 6.83 -1.64 -20.03
N LEU A 284 7.43 -0.62 -20.66
CA LEU A 284 8.25 -0.76 -21.87
C LEU A 284 9.76 -0.80 -21.56
N HIS A 285 10.13 -0.82 -20.29
CA HIS A 285 11.53 -0.78 -19.88
C HIS A 285 12.25 -2.09 -20.20
N PRO A 286 13.52 -2.06 -20.70
CA PRO A 286 14.28 -3.28 -21.02
C PRO A 286 14.38 -4.30 -19.89
N TYR A 287 14.32 -3.84 -18.63
CA TYR A 287 14.30 -4.71 -17.45
C TYR A 287 13.24 -5.82 -17.53
N LEU A 288 12.03 -5.52 -18.04
CA LEU A 288 10.94 -6.50 -18.12
C LEU A 288 11.07 -7.49 -19.29
N PHE A 289 12.03 -7.27 -20.19
CA PHE A 289 12.24 -8.09 -21.40
C PHE A 289 13.61 -8.76 -21.44
N SER A 290 14.53 -8.42 -20.53
CA SER A 290 15.82 -9.10 -20.39
C SER A 290 15.67 -10.38 -19.58
N GLU A 291 16.47 -11.40 -19.89
CA GLU A 291 16.55 -12.61 -19.09
C GLU A 291 17.10 -12.30 -17.67
N PRO A 292 16.60 -12.98 -16.62
CA PRO A 292 15.48 -13.92 -16.64
C PRO A 292 14.15 -13.18 -16.90
N LEU A 293 13.28 -13.75 -17.73
CA LEU A 293 11.95 -13.19 -18.02
C LEU A 293 11.05 -13.14 -16.76
N PRO A 294 10.01 -12.29 -16.74
CA PRO A 294 9.04 -12.24 -15.65
C PRO A 294 8.38 -13.61 -15.40
N ALA A 295 8.36 -14.06 -14.15
CA ALA A 295 7.68 -15.29 -13.76
C ALA A 295 6.18 -15.17 -14.05
N HIS A 296 5.56 -16.27 -14.47
CA HIS A 296 4.11 -16.31 -14.59
C HIS A 296 3.49 -16.22 -13.19
N HIS A 297 2.31 -15.60 -13.04
CA HIS A 297 1.71 -15.37 -11.72
C HIS A 297 1.52 -16.68 -10.92
N SER A 298 1.28 -17.80 -11.61
CA SER A 298 1.14 -19.14 -10.98
C SER A 298 2.43 -19.72 -10.41
N GLU A 299 3.57 -19.16 -10.80
CA GLU A 299 4.91 -19.58 -10.34
C GLU A 299 5.40 -18.70 -9.18
N LEU A 300 4.69 -17.61 -8.87
CA LEU A 300 5.05 -16.69 -7.80
C LEU A 300 4.84 -17.33 -6.42
N PRO A 301 5.63 -16.97 -5.40
CA PRO A 301 5.45 -17.47 -4.06
C PRO A 301 4.09 -17.07 -3.48
N ILE A 302 3.26 -18.06 -3.17
CA ILE A 302 1.97 -17.85 -2.51
C ILE A 302 2.16 -18.16 -1.02
N PRO A 303 1.97 -17.19 -0.10
CA PRO A 303 2.07 -17.43 1.32
C PRO A 303 1.05 -18.49 1.75
N GLN A 304 1.51 -19.57 2.38
CA GLN A 304 0.62 -20.55 2.98
C GLN A 304 0.25 -20.09 4.39
N HIS A 305 -1.03 -19.79 4.63
CA HIS A 305 -1.54 -19.65 5.99
C HIS A 305 -1.38 -20.99 6.74
N GLY A 306 -0.46 -21.05 7.71
CA GLY A 306 -0.29 -22.19 8.61
C GLY A 306 1.13 -22.78 8.73
N GLY A 307 2.13 -22.23 8.03
CA GLY A 307 3.51 -22.71 8.13
C GLY A 307 4.30 -22.09 9.30
N LYS A 308 4.39 -22.84 10.41
CA LYS A 308 5.21 -22.58 11.63
C LYS A 308 4.71 -21.53 12.63
N HIS A 309 3.55 -21.78 13.23
CA HIS A 309 3.37 -21.68 14.69
C HIS A 309 2.24 -22.63 15.11
N SER A 310 2.58 -23.91 15.29
CA SER A 310 1.73 -24.86 16.00
C SER A 310 2.12 -24.88 17.48
N ARG A 311 1.08 -24.92 18.33
CA ARG A 311 1.00 -24.94 19.81
C ARG A 311 0.77 -23.54 20.40
N GLN A 312 -0.38 -23.24 21.00
CA GLN A 312 -1.26 -24.07 21.83
C GLN A 312 -2.75 -23.89 21.48
N ARG A 313 -3.45 -25.01 21.27
CA ARG A 313 -4.91 -25.08 21.48
C ARG A 313 -5.14 -25.16 22.99
N LEU A 314 -6.00 -24.30 23.53
CA LEU A 314 -6.96 -24.59 24.61
C LEU A 314 -7.82 -23.34 24.83
N GLN A 315 -8.98 -23.27 24.18
CA GLN A 315 -10.23 -22.73 24.72
C GLN A 315 -11.39 -23.07 23.75
N PRO A 316 -12.62 -23.31 24.26
CA PRO A 316 -13.79 -23.59 23.41
C PRO A 316 -14.13 -22.36 22.54
N PRO A 317 -14.93 -22.52 21.47
CA PRO A 317 -15.30 -21.41 20.63
C PRO A 317 -16.14 -20.43 21.44
N VAL A 318 -15.60 -19.23 21.68
CA VAL A 318 -16.41 -18.10 22.14
C VAL A 318 -17.31 -17.76 20.95
N GLU A 319 -18.62 -17.95 21.11
CA GLU A 319 -19.61 -17.41 20.17
C GLU A 319 -19.48 -15.89 20.18
N PHE A 320 -18.94 -15.33 19.11
CA PHE A 320 -18.88 -13.89 18.93
C PHE A 320 -20.29 -13.38 18.64
N SER A 321 -20.94 -12.79 19.63
CA SER A 321 -22.24 -12.11 19.47
C SER A 321 -22.02 -10.74 18.83
N VAL A 322 -22.68 -10.52 17.69
CA VAL A 322 -22.60 -9.29 16.89
C VAL A 322 -23.35 -8.10 17.49
N ASP A 323 -24.10 -8.31 18.57
CA ASP A 323 -24.93 -7.28 19.21
C ASP A 323 -24.24 -6.61 20.42
N LEU A 324 -23.04 -7.06 20.80
CA LEU A 324 -22.35 -6.55 22.00
C LEU A 324 -21.42 -5.35 21.71
N PRO A 325 -21.31 -4.38 22.64
CA PRO A 325 -20.36 -3.28 22.56
C PRO A 325 -18.90 -3.75 22.46
N LEU A 326 -18.06 -2.98 21.75
CA LEU A 326 -16.63 -3.28 21.51
C LEU A 326 -15.82 -3.59 22.78
N SER A 327 -16.19 -2.99 23.92
CA SER A 327 -15.52 -3.18 25.21
C SER A 327 -15.72 -4.57 25.82
N GLU A 328 -16.78 -5.28 25.42
CA GLU A 328 -17.14 -6.60 25.97
C GLU A 328 -16.67 -7.76 25.08
N SER A 329 -16.10 -7.46 23.90
CA SER A 329 -15.53 -8.45 22.97
C SER A 329 -14.02 -8.69 23.18
N LEU A 330 -13.42 -8.08 24.20
CA LEU A 330 -11.99 -8.19 24.50
C LEU A 330 -11.70 -9.45 25.33
N VAL A 331 -10.82 -10.31 24.82
CA VAL A 331 -10.19 -11.37 25.61
C VAL A 331 -9.08 -10.70 26.44
N ASP A 332 -9.32 -10.65 27.76
CA ASP A 332 -8.42 -10.20 28.83
C ASP A 332 -8.26 -8.66 29.04
N PRO A 333 -8.93 -8.10 30.08
CA PRO A 333 -8.75 -6.72 30.54
C PRO A 333 -7.31 -6.35 30.96
N ALA A 334 -6.42 -7.33 31.20
CA ALA A 334 -5.03 -7.08 31.53
C ALA A 334 -4.21 -6.47 30.37
N LEU A 335 -4.65 -6.64 29.12
CA LEU A 335 -4.01 -6.05 27.93
C LEU A 335 -4.30 -4.53 27.78
N VAL A 336 -5.16 -3.97 28.62
CA VAL A 336 -5.55 -2.53 28.62
C VAL A 336 -4.87 -1.76 29.77
N GLN A 337 -4.21 -2.41 30.72
CA GLN A 337 -3.46 -1.70 31.75
C GLN A 337 -2.15 -1.15 31.17
N GLY A 338 -2.17 0.14 30.85
CA GLY A 338 -1.00 0.92 30.51
C GLY A 338 0.09 0.75 31.57
N HIS A 339 1.33 0.60 31.12
CA HIS A 339 2.51 0.77 31.94
C HIS A 339 2.51 2.19 32.51
N ALA A 340 1.94 2.31 33.70
CA ALA A 340 2.13 3.44 34.59
C ALA A 340 3.15 3.00 35.66
N TRP A 341 4.25 3.77 35.71
CA TRP A 341 5.25 3.84 36.78
C TRP A 341 6.32 2.74 36.86
N CYS A 342 7.54 3.11 36.49
CA CYS A 342 8.72 3.05 37.37
C CYS A 342 9.63 4.24 37.06
N LEU A 343 10.17 4.82 38.15
CA LEU A 343 10.94 6.07 38.31
C LEU A 343 11.95 6.44 37.22
#